data_AF-A0A8J7WZ22-F1
#
_entry.id   AF-A0A8J7WZ22-F1
#
_cell.length_a   1.000
_cell.length_b   1.000
_cell.length_c   1.000
_cell.angle_alpha   90.00
_cell.angle_beta   90.00
_cell.angle_gamma   90.00
#
_symmetry.space_group_name_H-M   'P 1'
#
loop_
_entity.id
_entity.type
_entity.pdbx_description
1 polymer ?
#
loop_
_entity_poly.entity_id
_entity_poly.type
_entity_poly.pdbx_seq_one_letter_code
_entity_poly.pdbx_strand_id
1 'polypeptide(L)'
;GQKILELRRNQVMIHDRYPETFAEVFAGTEKRGNPWNEHPSARMDWAKGLEVQTMADVAEEGQKVEYLLWVGCAAAFDPRNQKIARSLVRILQSLNISFAVLGEEEQCTGDPVRRMGHEYLFQMQAESNTETFASYAHCFDSILTLCPHCYNTLSKEYPDFGAAYPVVHHAEFLRELLDSGRLTLSQGIHGVVTYHDSCYLGRHNRIFDAPRRILESIPGLQMAEMEQNRELGMCCGAGGGLTWIEEDREHRVNDRRVAQAEKAVSALQSGDVSLVATACPFCLTMMEDGLAAKESEMQDQDIAEIVAQAMGLQT
;
A
#
# COMPACT_ATOMS: atom_id res chain seq x y z
N GLY A 1 21.88 2.60 1.98
CA GLY A 1 20.82 2.96 1.03
C GLY A 1 21.38 3.64 -0.20
N GLN A 2 21.74 4.92 -0.09
CA GLN A 2 22.07 5.79 -1.23
C GLN A 2 23.15 5.25 -2.17
N LYS A 3 24.25 4.68 -1.66
CA LYS A 3 25.30 4.06 -2.50
C LYS A 3 24.80 2.91 -3.39
N ILE A 4 23.85 2.11 -2.90
CA ILE A 4 23.27 1.00 -3.68
C ILE A 4 22.35 1.56 -4.77
N LEU A 5 21.59 2.61 -4.46
CA LEU A 5 20.71 3.26 -5.44
C LEU A 5 21.53 3.91 -6.57
N GLU A 6 22.63 4.59 -6.26
CA GLU A 6 23.53 5.18 -7.27
C GLU A 6 24.18 4.10 -8.15
N LEU A 7 24.59 2.96 -7.56
CA LEU A 7 25.12 1.83 -8.33
C LEU A 7 24.07 1.25 -9.28
N ARG A 8 22.84 1.02 -8.80
CA ARG A 8 21.72 0.56 -9.65
C ARG A 8 21.40 1.55 -10.76
N ARG A 9 21.32 2.84 -10.43
CA ARG A 9 21.10 3.92 -11.40
C ARG A 9 22.18 3.91 -12.47
N ASN A 10 23.45 3.77 -12.09
CA ASN A 10 24.54 3.67 -13.06
C ASN A 10 24.41 2.41 -13.95
N GLN A 11 24.06 1.25 -13.39
CA GLN A 11 23.85 0.04 -14.19
C GLN A 11 22.71 0.20 -15.19
N VAL A 12 21.56 0.74 -14.77
CA VAL A 12 20.39 0.93 -15.64
C VAL A 12 20.62 2.03 -16.67
N MET A 13 20.97 3.25 -16.22
CA MET A 13 20.98 4.42 -17.08
C MET A 13 22.22 4.54 -17.98
N ILE A 14 23.37 4.00 -17.56
CA ILE A 14 24.63 4.15 -18.31
C ILE A 14 25.03 2.86 -19.01
N HIS A 15 24.78 1.72 -18.38
CA HIS A 15 25.22 0.43 -18.91
C HIS A 15 24.11 -0.42 -19.52
N ASP A 16 22.85 0.00 -19.42
CA ASP A 16 21.66 -0.75 -19.87
C ASP A 16 21.67 -2.19 -19.33
N ARG A 17 22.01 -2.32 -18.03
CA ARG A 17 22.14 -3.61 -17.33
C ARG A 17 21.09 -3.72 -16.22
N TYR A 18 20.12 -4.58 -16.44
CA TYR A 18 19.08 -4.96 -15.49
C TYR A 18 18.49 -6.33 -15.88
N PRO A 19 17.78 -7.00 -14.95
CA PRO A 19 17.02 -8.21 -15.27
C PRO A 19 16.00 -7.96 -16.37
N GLU A 20 15.79 -8.93 -17.27
CA GLU A 20 14.88 -8.77 -18.43
C GLU A 20 13.45 -8.39 -18.01
N THR A 21 12.98 -8.88 -16.85
CA THR A 21 11.65 -8.56 -16.33
C THR A 21 11.46 -7.07 -16.01
N PHE A 22 12.53 -6.30 -15.80
CA PHE A 22 12.41 -4.85 -15.59
C PHE A 22 12.04 -4.11 -16.88
N ALA A 23 12.38 -4.65 -18.05
CA ALA A 23 12.06 -4.01 -19.32
C ALA A 23 10.54 -3.85 -19.52
N GLU A 24 9.76 -4.85 -19.12
CA GLU A 24 8.29 -4.81 -19.17
C GLU A 24 7.73 -3.77 -18.21
N VAL A 25 8.30 -3.69 -17.00
CA VAL A 25 7.91 -2.69 -15.99
C VAL A 25 8.21 -1.27 -16.46
N PHE A 26 9.37 -1.04 -17.09
CA PHE A 26 9.74 0.25 -17.66
C PHE A 26 8.82 0.62 -18.83
N ALA A 27 8.59 -0.31 -19.75
CA ALA A 27 7.71 -0.08 -20.90
C ALA A 27 6.26 0.19 -20.49
N GLY A 28 5.74 -0.54 -19.50
CA GLY A 28 4.41 -0.30 -18.94
C GLY A 28 4.32 1.06 -18.25
N THR A 29 5.33 1.42 -17.45
CA THR A 29 5.37 2.72 -16.77
C THR A 29 5.41 3.86 -17.78
N GLU A 30 6.25 3.76 -18.81
CA GLU A 30 6.38 4.78 -19.86
C GLU A 30 5.12 4.93 -20.72
N LYS A 31 4.55 3.81 -21.20
CA LYS A 31 3.49 3.83 -22.21
C LYS A 31 2.08 3.84 -21.63
N ARG A 32 1.92 3.32 -20.41
CA ARG A 32 0.62 3.12 -19.76
C ARG A 32 0.52 3.82 -18.41
N GLY A 33 1.59 4.50 -17.96
CA GLY A 33 1.64 5.15 -16.66
C GLY A 33 1.57 4.18 -15.49
N ASN A 34 1.80 2.87 -15.67
CA ASN A 34 1.76 1.89 -14.59
C ASN A 34 2.68 0.68 -14.81
N PRO A 35 3.27 0.12 -13.75
CA PRO A 35 4.23 -0.98 -13.85
C PRO A 35 3.58 -2.36 -14.05
N TRP A 36 2.25 -2.47 -14.07
CA TRP A 36 1.50 -3.69 -14.41
C TRP A 36 1.25 -3.81 -15.92
N ASN A 37 1.62 -2.81 -16.71
CA ASN A 37 1.39 -2.74 -18.16
C ASN A 37 -0.11 -2.84 -18.54
N GLU A 38 -1.00 -2.50 -17.61
CA GLU A 38 -2.44 -2.50 -17.81
C GLU A 38 -2.91 -1.24 -18.55
N HIS A 39 -4.07 -1.31 -19.21
CA HIS A 39 -4.63 -0.14 -19.89
C HIS A 39 -5.13 0.89 -18.86
N PRO A 40 -4.89 2.21 -19.04
CA PRO A 40 -5.35 3.25 -18.10
C PRO A 40 -6.85 3.19 -17.80
N SER A 41 -7.67 2.85 -18.79
CA SER A 41 -9.13 2.71 -18.62
C SER A 41 -9.55 1.57 -17.69
N ALA A 42 -8.67 0.60 -17.40
CA ALA A 42 -8.94 -0.45 -16.42
C ALA A 42 -8.73 0.03 -14.98
N ARG A 43 -8.18 1.24 -14.76
CA ARG A 43 -7.79 1.71 -13.44
C ARG A 43 -8.96 1.87 -12.46
N MET A 44 -10.18 2.06 -12.97
CA MET A 44 -11.38 2.17 -12.14
C MET A 44 -12.13 0.84 -11.96
N ASP A 45 -11.60 -0.28 -12.47
CA ASP A 45 -12.27 -1.58 -12.36
C ASP A 45 -12.46 -2.04 -10.92
N TRP A 46 -11.53 -1.69 -10.02
CA TRP A 46 -11.63 -1.99 -8.58
C TRP A 46 -12.84 -1.33 -7.91
N ALA A 47 -13.31 -0.20 -8.45
CA ALA A 47 -14.41 0.60 -7.92
C ALA A 47 -15.78 0.14 -8.42
N LYS A 48 -15.87 -0.86 -9.31
CA LYS A 48 -17.15 -1.39 -9.80
C LYS A 48 -18.08 -1.77 -8.63
N GLY A 49 -19.30 -1.25 -8.66
CA GLY A 49 -20.29 -1.44 -7.59
C GLY A 49 -20.06 -0.59 -6.33
N LEU A 50 -19.16 0.40 -6.37
CA LEU A 50 -18.98 1.43 -5.35
C LEU A 50 -19.28 2.81 -5.98
N GLU A 51 -19.87 3.70 -5.19
CA GLU A 51 -20.08 5.10 -5.58
C GLU A 51 -18.81 5.91 -5.25
N VAL A 52 -17.94 6.09 -6.24
CA VAL A 52 -16.66 6.80 -6.11
C VAL A 52 -16.58 7.90 -7.16
N GLN A 53 -16.53 9.15 -6.71
CA GLN A 53 -16.35 10.32 -7.57
C GLN A 53 -14.88 10.48 -7.98
N THR A 54 -14.66 11.05 -9.16
CA THR A 54 -13.33 11.48 -9.60
C THR A 54 -13.06 12.95 -9.23
N MET A 55 -11.79 13.34 -9.17
CA MET A 55 -11.41 14.74 -8.97
C MET A 55 -11.91 15.64 -10.11
N ALA A 56 -12.04 15.10 -11.32
CA ALA A 56 -12.65 15.79 -12.46
C ALA A 56 -14.12 16.13 -12.18
N ASP A 57 -14.90 15.16 -11.68
CA ASP A 57 -16.31 15.37 -11.29
C ASP A 57 -16.40 16.45 -10.19
N VAL A 58 -15.56 16.34 -9.15
CA VAL A 58 -15.52 17.31 -8.03
C VAL A 58 -15.21 18.73 -8.53
N ALA A 59 -14.26 18.87 -9.45
CA ALA A 59 -13.89 20.16 -10.03
C ALA A 59 -14.99 20.75 -10.93
N GLU A 60 -15.64 19.92 -11.75
CA GLU A 60 -16.77 20.35 -12.60
C GLU A 60 -17.96 20.84 -11.76
N GLU A 61 -18.24 20.17 -10.65
CA GLU A 61 -19.30 20.54 -9.71
C GLU A 61 -18.92 21.74 -8.81
N GLY A 62 -17.68 22.24 -8.88
CA GLY A 62 -17.18 23.31 -8.03
C GLY A 62 -17.13 22.95 -6.54
N GLN A 63 -16.98 21.65 -6.24
CA GLN A 63 -16.95 21.09 -4.90
C GLN A 63 -15.52 20.97 -4.36
N LYS A 64 -15.42 20.61 -3.08
CA LYS A 64 -14.17 20.31 -2.40
C LYS A 64 -14.35 19.09 -1.51
N VAL A 65 -13.36 18.21 -1.50
CA VAL A 65 -13.29 17.03 -0.63
C VAL A 65 -12.16 17.18 0.39
N GLU A 66 -12.24 16.48 1.52
CA GLU A 66 -11.14 16.45 2.49
C GLU A 66 -9.91 15.72 1.91
N TYR A 67 -10.15 14.60 1.22
CA TYR A 67 -9.06 13.73 0.75
C TYR A 67 -9.11 13.45 -0.75
N LEU A 68 -7.97 13.67 -1.42
CA LEU A 68 -7.66 12.96 -2.66
C LEU A 68 -7.16 11.57 -2.25
N LEU A 69 -7.95 10.52 -2.55
CA LEU A 69 -7.55 9.14 -2.29
C LEU A 69 -6.63 8.67 -3.44
N TRP A 70 -5.33 8.58 -3.14
CA TRP A 70 -4.34 7.98 -4.02
C TRP A 70 -4.39 6.46 -3.90
N VAL A 71 -4.98 5.82 -4.91
CA VAL A 71 -5.24 4.37 -4.94
C VAL A 71 -3.92 3.61 -5.18
N GLY A 72 -3.11 4.11 -6.11
CA GLY A 72 -1.86 3.48 -6.52
C GLY A 72 -2.07 2.23 -7.39
N CYS A 73 -0.98 1.78 -8.02
CA CYS A 73 -1.07 0.75 -9.06
C CYS A 73 -1.45 -0.64 -8.52
N ALA A 74 -0.93 -1.05 -7.35
CA ALA A 74 -1.22 -2.36 -6.79
C ALA A 74 -2.72 -2.51 -6.52
N ALA A 75 -3.33 -1.57 -5.80
CA ALA A 75 -4.76 -1.65 -5.50
C ALA A 75 -5.66 -1.36 -6.71
N ALA A 76 -5.16 -0.74 -7.77
CA ALA A 76 -5.91 -0.56 -9.00
C ALA A 76 -5.95 -1.84 -9.86
N PHE A 77 -4.81 -2.52 -10.00
CA PHE A 77 -4.63 -3.56 -11.03
C PHE A 77 -4.49 -4.99 -10.48
N ASP A 78 -4.10 -5.17 -9.22
CA ASP A 78 -3.98 -6.50 -8.61
C ASP A 78 -5.27 -6.89 -7.87
N PRO A 79 -5.98 -7.96 -8.28
CA PRO A 79 -7.29 -8.33 -7.72
C PRO A 79 -7.30 -8.58 -6.21
N ARG A 80 -6.21 -9.09 -5.63
CA ARG A 80 -6.10 -9.26 -4.16
C ARG A 80 -6.06 -7.90 -3.48
N ASN A 81 -5.26 -6.98 -4.01
CA ASN A 81 -5.06 -5.65 -3.46
C ASN A 81 -6.23 -4.69 -3.71
N GLN A 82 -7.06 -4.94 -4.72
CA GLN A 82 -8.32 -4.21 -4.92
C GLN A 82 -9.21 -4.25 -3.67
N LYS A 83 -9.20 -5.38 -2.93
CA LYS A 83 -9.97 -5.52 -1.67
C LYS A 83 -9.56 -4.51 -0.61
N ILE A 84 -8.31 -4.07 -0.58
CA ILE A 84 -7.81 -3.04 0.34
C ILE A 84 -8.47 -1.71 0.03
N ALA A 85 -8.42 -1.25 -1.23
CA ALA A 85 -9.03 0.00 -1.66
C ALA A 85 -10.54 0.00 -1.43
N ARG A 86 -11.21 -1.11 -1.76
CA ARG A 86 -12.65 -1.28 -1.52
C ARG A 86 -13.00 -1.22 -0.04
N SER A 87 -12.21 -1.85 0.83
CA SER A 87 -12.42 -1.81 2.29
C SER A 87 -12.24 -0.39 2.83
N LEU A 88 -11.19 0.31 2.41
CA LEU A 88 -10.96 1.70 2.81
C LEU A 88 -12.09 2.62 2.33
N VAL A 89 -12.54 2.50 1.07
CA VAL A 89 -13.67 3.29 0.55
C VAL A 89 -14.94 3.06 1.36
N ARG A 90 -15.27 1.80 1.71
CA ARG A 90 -16.44 1.50 2.52
C ARG A 90 -16.33 2.12 3.93
N ILE A 91 -15.13 2.12 4.52
CA ILE A 91 -14.89 2.81 5.79
C ILE A 91 -15.15 4.31 5.63
N LEU A 92 -14.56 4.96 4.62
CA LEU A 92 -14.73 6.39 4.35
C LEU A 92 -16.21 6.76 4.16
N GLN A 93 -16.94 6.01 3.34
CA GLN A 93 -18.36 6.20 3.09
C GLN A 93 -19.20 6.01 4.37
N SER A 94 -18.94 4.94 5.15
CA SER A 94 -19.67 4.69 6.40
C SER A 94 -19.49 5.79 7.45
N LEU A 95 -18.35 6.49 7.42
CA LEU A 95 -18.01 7.58 8.33
C LEU A 95 -18.32 8.98 7.75
N ASN A 96 -18.94 9.03 6.56
CA ASN A 96 -19.24 10.26 5.81
C ASN A 96 -18.01 11.16 5.63
N ILE A 97 -16.84 10.56 5.37
CA ILE A 97 -15.61 11.28 5.09
C ILE A 97 -15.57 11.59 3.61
N SER A 98 -15.40 12.87 3.25
CA SER A 98 -15.42 13.31 1.87
C SER A 98 -14.11 12.97 1.15
N PHE A 99 -14.20 12.27 0.02
CA PHE A 99 -13.03 11.90 -0.78
C PHE A 99 -13.38 11.78 -2.26
N ALA A 100 -12.35 11.88 -3.11
CA ALA A 100 -12.43 11.55 -4.53
C ALA A 100 -11.09 10.95 -5.00
N VAL A 101 -11.11 10.27 -6.15
CA VAL A 101 -9.92 9.64 -6.76
C VAL A 101 -9.55 10.33 -8.06
N LEU A 102 -8.32 10.17 -8.54
CA LEU A 102 -7.93 10.72 -9.84
C LEU A 102 -8.46 9.92 -11.05
N GLY A 103 -9.04 8.74 -10.82
CA GLY A 103 -9.58 7.92 -11.90
C GLY A 103 -8.50 7.53 -12.91
N GLU A 104 -8.79 7.64 -14.20
CA GLU A 104 -7.84 7.31 -15.27
C GLU A 104 -6.65 8.29 -15.34
N GLU A 105 -6.74 9.46 -14.70
CA GLU A 105 -5.64 10.43 -14.66
C GLU A 105 -4.55 10.06 -13.66
N GLU A 106 -4.82 9.14 -12.72
CA GLU A 106 -3.80 8.69 -11.78
C GLU A 106 -2.74 7.87 -12.51
N GLN A 107 -1.47 8.26 -12.39
CA GLN A 107 -0.35 7.46 -12.87
C GLN A 107 0.42 6.81 -11.71
N CYS A 108 1.40 5.97 -12.01
CA CYS A 108 2.31 5.44 -11.00
C CYS A 108 3.09 6.58 -10.35
N THR A 109 3.34 6.48 -9.04
CA THR A 109 4.24 7.40 -8.32
C THR A 109 5.69 7.41 -8.84
N GLY A 110 6.05 6.43 -9.68
CA GLY A 110 7.41 6.22 -10.14
C GLY A 110 8.33 5.53 -9.13
N ASP A 111 7.87 5.19 -7.91
CA ASP A 111 8.70 4.48 -6.91
C ASP A 111 9.34 3.20 -7.49
N PRO A 112 8.62 2.27 -8.13
CA PRO A 112 9.22 1.03 -8.61
C PRO A 112 10.38 1.26 -9.58
N VAL A 113 10.16 2.07 -10.61
CA VAL A 113 11.19 2.36 -11.62
C VAL A 113 12.37 3.11 -11.03
N ARG A 114 12.14 4.03 -10.06
CA ARG A 114 13.21 4.69 -9.33
C ARG A 114 14.05 3.70 -8.53
N ARG A 115 13.40 2.79 -7.80
CA ARG A 115 14.09 1.76 -6.99
C ARG A 115 14.82 0.71 -7.84
N MET A 116 14.38 0.51 -9.09
CA MET A 116 15.07 -0.29 -10.10
C MET A 116 16.27 0.45 -10.71
N GLY A 117 16.34 1.79 -10.61
CA GLY A 117 17.46 2.61 -11.06
C GLY A 117 17.13 3.54 -12.22
N HIS A 118 15.88 3.54 -12.70
CA HIS A 118 15.46 4.34 -13.85
C HIS A 118 15.01 5.75 -13.42
N GLU A 119 15.96 6.63 -13.11
CA GLU A 119 15.66 7.98 -12.58
C GLU A 119 14.87 8.85 -13.58
N TYR A 120 15.14 8.72 -14.89
CA TYR A 120 14.45 9.51 -15.91
C TYR A 120 12.94 9.23 -15.95
N LEU A 121 12.53 7.96 -16.03
CA LEU A 121 11.11 7.60 -15.95
C LEU A 121 10.47 8.05 -14.64
N PHE A 122 11.18 7.97 -13.51
CA PHE A 122 10.67 8.51 -12.25
C PHE A 122 10.38 10.01 -12.35
N GLN A 123 11.29 10.81 -12.92
CA GLN A 123 11.10 12.25 -13.09
C GLN A 123 9.87 12.54 -13.95
N MET A 124 9.72 11.86 -15.09
CA MET A 124 8.54 12.02 -15.94
C MET A 124 7.23 11.71 -15.20
N GLN A 125 7.19 10.62 -14.43
CA GLN A 125 6.01 10.27 -13.63
C GLN A 125 5.73 11.31 -12.54
N ALA A 126 6.75 11.81 -11.86
CA ALA A 126 6.60 12.79 -10.80
C ALA A 126 6.12 14.14 -11.36
N GLU A 127 6.67 14.59 -12.48
CA GLU A 127 6.27 15.81 -13.18
C GLU A 127 4.81 15.71 -13.66
N SER A 128 4.45 14.64 -14.37
CA SER A 128 3.08 14.45 -14.87
C SER A 128 2.05 14.42 -13.73
N ASN A 129 2.31 13.68 -12.65
CA ASN A 129 1.39 13.66 -11.50
C ASN A 129 1.33 15.02 -10.79
N THR A 130 2.43 15.77 -10.76
CA THR A 130 2.46 17.12 -10.17
C THR A 130 1.57 18.09 -10.96
N GLU A 131 1.58 18.02 -12.28
CA GLU A 131 0.67 18.80 -13.13
C GLU A 131 -0.80 18.44 -12.89
N THR A 132 -1.12 17.15 -12.74
CA THR A 132 -2.45 16.69 -12.38
C THR A 132 -2.87 17.22 -11.00
N PHE A 133 -2.00 17.13 -9.99
CA PHE A 133 -2.30 17.68 -8.66
C PHE A 133 -2.51 19.19 -8.68
N ALA A 134 -1.71 19.93 -9.46
CA ALA A 134 -1.85 21.37 -9.60
C ALA A 134 -3.22 21.75 -10.19
N SER A 135 -3.73 20.96 -11.14
CA SER A 135 -5.04 21.17 -11.76
C SER A 135 -6.19 21.05 -10.75
N TYR A 136 -6.02 20.22 -9.72
CA TYR A 136 -7.03 19.94 -8.69
C TYR A 136 -6.71 20.52 -7.31
N ALA A 137 -5.65 21.33 -7.18
CA ALA A 137 -5.10 21.75 -5.88
C ALA A 137 -6.10 22.52 -4.99
N HIS A 138 -7.16 23.08 -5.57
CA HIS A 138 -8.22 23.79 -4.86
C HIS A 138 -9.38 22.89 -4.40
N CYS A 139 -9.41 21.64 -4.87
CA CYS A 139 -10.50 20.69 -4.65
C CYS A 139 -10.25 19.69 -3.52
N PHE A 140 -9.04 19.66 -2.91
CA PHE A 140 -8.73 18.75 -1.81
C PHE A 140 -7.84 19.40 -0.74
N ASP A 141 -7.85 18.87 0.48
CA ASP A 141 -7.00 19.34 1.58
C ASP A 141 -5.76 18.48 1.79
N SER A 142 -5.87 17.17 1.58
CA SER A 142 -4.78 16.21 1.81
C SER A 142 -4.86 15.02 0.87
N ILE A 143 -3.74 14.32 0.69
CA ILE A 143 -3.67 13.07 -0.05
C ILE A 143 -3.72 11.90 0.94
N LEU A 144 -4.73 11.04 0.83
CA LEU A 144 -4.81 9.79 1.60
C LEU A 144 -4.29 8.64 0.73
N THR A 145 -3.43 7.77 1.25
CA THR A 145 -2.95 6.61 0.49
C THR A 145 -2.90 5.33 1.32
N LEU A 146 -3.17 4.21 0.64
CA LEU A 146 -3.09 2.87 1.21
C LEU A 146 -1.66 2.28 1.18
N CYS A 147 -0.78 2.81 0.33
CA CYS A 147 0.53 2.21 0.09
C CYS A 147 1.68 3.00 0.74
N PRO A 148 2.51 2.40 1.61
CA PRO A 148 3.67 3.07 2.20
C PRO A 148 4.73 3.53 1.20
N HIS A 149 4.83 2.87 0.04
CA HIS A 149 5.72 3.29 -1.04
C HIS A 149 5.24 4.62 -1.62
N CYS A 150 3.95 4.69 -1.97
CA CYS A 150 3.32 5.91 -2.45
C CYS A 150 3.39 7.01 -1.40
N TYR A 151 3.09 6.71 -0.13
CA TYR A 151 3.24 7.64 0.98
C TYR A 151 4.64 8.25 1.03
N ASN A 152 5.69 7.42 0.97
CA ASN A 152 7.07 7.91 1.03
C ASN A 152 7.41 8.79 -0.17
N THR A 153 7.07 8.37 -1.38
CA THR A 153 7.39 9.13 -2.60
C THR A 153 6.62 10.45 -2.67
N LEU A 154 5.31 10.42 -2.39
CA LEU A 154 4.47 11.63 -2.38
C LEU A 154 4.88 12.62 -1.29
N SER A 155 5.22 12.15 -0.09
CA SER A 155 5.55 13.04 1.03
C SER A 155 7.00 13.57 1.03
N LYS A 156 7.96 12.82 0.48
CA LYS A 156 9.39 13.14 0.60
C LYS A 156 10.10 13.41 -0.72
N GLU A 157 9.59 12.89 -1.82
CA GLU A 157 10.29 12.97 -3.12
C GLU A 157 9.57 13.93 -4.09
N TYR A 158 8.24 13.99 -4.05
CA TYR A 158 7.45 14.93 -4.86
C TYR A 158 7.62 16.42 -4.50
N PRO A 159 7.97 16.82 -3.26
CA PRO A 159 8.30 18.21 -2.97
C PRO A 159 9.43 18.78 -3.85
N ASP A 160 10.38 17.95 -4.29
CA ASP A 160 11.45 18.36 -5.21
C ASP A 160 10.93 18.77 -6.60
N PHE A 161 9.70 18.39 -6.95
CA PHE A 161 9.00 18.70 -8.20
C PHE A 161 7.93 19.78 -8.05
N GLY A 162 7.76 20.35 -6.84
CA GLY A 162 6.76 21.38 -6.56
C GLY A 162 5.41 20.87 -6.06
N ALA A 163 5.23 19.56 -5.90
CA ALA A 163 4.05 18.95 -5.27
C ALA A 163 4.29 18.72 -3.78
N ALA A 164 3.96 19.70 -2.94
CA ALA A 164 4.09 19.63 -1.48
C ALA A 164 2.71 19.66 -0.80
N TYR A 165 2.01 18.52 -0.80
CA TYR A 165 0.72 18.35 -0.14
C TYR A 165 0.87 17.56 1.16
N PRO A 166 0.00 17.76 2.17
CA PRO A 166 -0.09 16.84 3.29
C PRO A 166 -0.47 15.45 2.78
N VAL A 167 0.31 14.44 3.14
CA VAL A 167 0.06 13.03 2.77
C VAL A 167 -0.17 12.23 4.04
N VAL A 168 -1.24 11.45 4.08
CA VAL A 168 -1.61 10.60 5.21
C VAL A 168 -1.64 9.15 4.75
N HIS A 169 -0.98 8.27 5.51
CA HIS A 169 -1.10 6.83 5.28
C HIS A 169 -2.33 6.29 6.02
N HIS A 170 -3.06 5.36 5.39
CA HIS A 170 -4.31 4.84 5.94
C HIS A 170 -4.17 4.24 7.36
N ALA A 171 -3.00 3.72 7.75
CA ALA A 171 -2.79 3.21 9.10
C ALA A 171 -2.88 4.33 10.16
N GLU A 172 -2.28 5.48 9.90
CA GLU A 172 -2.34 6.63 10.81
C GLU A 172 -3.73 7.25 10.81
N PHE A 173 -4.33 7.36 9.62
CA PHE A 173 -5.69 7.86 9.46
C PHE A 173 -6.72 7.03 10.25
N LEU A 174 -6.74 5.71 10.08
CA LEU A 174 -7.65 4.82 10.80
C LEU A 174 -7.40 4.89 12.30
N ARG A 175 -6.13 5.03 12.71
CA ARG A 175 -5.77 5.17 14.11
C ARG A 175 -6.29 6.47 14.73
N GLU A 176 -6.18 7.59 14.01
CA GLU A 176 -6.70 8.88 14.45
C GLU A 176 -8.22 8.85 14.60
N LEU A 177 -8.93 8.23 13.65
CA LEU A 177 -10.38 8.06 13.74
C LEU A 177 -10.79 7.19 14.93
N LEU A 178 -10.01 6.16 15.26
CA LEU A 178 -10.24 5.32 16.43
C LEU A 178 -10.00 6.10 17.74
N ASP A 179 -8.88 6.82 17.84
CA ASP A 179 -8.52 7.61 19.03
C ASP A 179 -9.53 8.75 19.29
N SER A 180 -10.06 9.36 18.23
CA SER A 180 -11.09 10.42 18.33
C SER A 180 -12.51 9.88 18.59
N GLY A 181 -12.70 8.56 18.56
CA GLY A 181 -14.02 7.92 18.72
C GLY A 181 -14.94 8.06 17.50
N ARG A 182 -14.45 8.59 16.37
CA ARG A 182 -15.19 8.64 15.10
C ARG A 182 -15.35 7.25 14.47
N LEU A 183 -14.39 6.37 14.72
CA LEU A 183 -14.41 4.97 14.29
C LEU A 183 -14.63 4.07 15.50
N THR A 184 -15.57 3.13 15.38
CA THR A 184 -15.89 2.15 16.45
C THR A 184 -15.78 0.73 15.91
N LEU A 185 -15.07 -0.12 16.65
CA LEU A 185 -14.83 -1.54 16.32
C LEU A 185 -15.80 -2.40 17.12
N SER A 186 -17.05 -2.48 16.67
CA SER A 186 -18.13 -3.17 17.39
C SER A 186 -18.21 -4.67 17.15
N GLN A 187 -17.69 -5.15 16.01
CA GLN A 187 -17.62 -6.57 15.69
C GLN A 187 -16.29 -7.13 16.18
N GLY A 188 -16.36 -8.17 17.00
CA GLY A 188 -15.16 -8.87 17.44
C GLY A 188 -14.61 -9.79 16.35
N ILE A 189 -13.31 -10.03 16.38
CA ILE A 189 -12.63 -11.03 15.56
C ILE A 189 -11.94 -12.01 16.51
N HIS A 190 -12.45 -13.23 16.63
CA HIS A 190 -11.92 -14.22 17.57
C HIS A 190 -10.73 -14.97 16.97
N GLY A 191 -9.52 -14.59 17.34
CA GLY A 191 -8.31 -15.22 16.79
C GLY A 191 -7.02 -14.58 17.25
N VAL A 192 -5.94 -14.93 16.55
CA VAL A 192 -4.61 -14.37 16.75
C VAL A 192 -4.17 -13.63 15.50
N VAL A 193 -3.58 -12.46 15.67
CA VAL A 193 -2.97 -11.67 14.60
C VAL A 193 -1.51 -11.40 14.89
N THR A 194 -0.68 -11.49 13.87
CA THR A 194 0.67 -10.92 13.88
C THR A 194 0.76 -9.80 12.85
N TYR A 195 1.68 -8.85 13.02
CA TYR A 195 1.80 -7.70 12.12
C TYR A 195 3.16 -7.66 11.42
N HIS A 196 3.12 -7.54 10.09
CA HIS A 196 4.32 -7.30 9.29
C HIS A 196 4.64 -5.81 9.15
N ASP A 197 5.73 -5.39 9.79
CA ASP A 197 6.31 -4.05 9.60
C ASP A 197 6.81 -3.83 8.17
N SER A 198 6.07 -3.07 7.37
CA SER A 198 6.56 -2.66 6.06
C SER A 198 7.79 -1.75 6.19
N CYS A 199 8.74 -1.91 5.27
CA CYS A 199 10.00 -1.16 5.32
C CYS A 199 9.76 0.35 5.25
N TYR A 200 8.90 0.80 4.33
CA TYR A 200 8.61 2.21 4.15
C TYR A 200 7.82 2.80 5.32
N LEU A 201 6.79 2.13 5.83
CA LEU A 201 6.01 2.68 6.95
C LEU A 201 6.86 2.74 8.23
N GLY A 202 7.55 1.65 8.54
CA GLY A 202 8.38 1.54 9.74
C GLY A 202 9.75 2.20 9.62
N ARG A 203 10.70 1.58 8.92
CA ARG A 203 12.11 2.03 8.91
C ARG A 203 12.32 3.41 8.29
N HIS A 204 11.54 3.77 7.27
CA HIS A 204 11.68 5.06 6.60
C HIS A 204 10.82 6.17 7.22
N ASN A 205 9.63 5.85 7.73
CA ASN A 205 8.66 6.84 8.21
C ASN A 205 8.38 6.79 9.71
N ARG A 206 8.98 5.82 10.43
CA ARG A 206 8.89 5.64 11.90
C ARG A 206 7.46 5.41 12.41
N ILE A 207 6.58 4.92 11.56
CA ILE A 207 5.20 4.58 11.90
C ILE A 207 5.16 3.09 12.23
N PHE A 208 5.21 2.79 13.53
CA PHE A 208 5.16 1.41 14.05
C PHE A 208 3.92 1.14 14.87
N ASP A 209 3.45 2.12 15.63
CA ASP A 209 2.41 1.89 16.64
C ASP A 209 1.00 1.97 16.07
N ALA A 210 0.75 2.77 15.02
CA ALA A 210 -0.59 2.96 14.48
C ALA A 210 -1.26 1.64 14.04
N PRO A 211 -0.62 0.75 13.24
CA PRO A 211 -1.20 -0.54 12.89
C PRO A 211 -1.47 -1.42 14.11
N ARG A 212 -0.55 -1.44 15.07
CA ARG A 212 -0.63 -2.29 16.27
C ARG A 212 -1.78 -1.90 17.17
N ARG A 213 -1.88 -0.61 17.48
CA ARG A 213 -2.96 -0.09 18.35
C ARG A 213 -4.34 -0.32 17.74
N ILE A 214 -4.46 -0.27 16.41
CA ILE A 214 -5.69 -0.64 15.71
C ILE A 214 -6.02 -2.12 16.00
N LEU A 215 -5.07 -3.02 15.74
CA LEU A 215 -5.26 -4.47 15.92
C LEU A 215 -5.58 -4.83 17.38
N GLU A 216 -4.87 -4.25 18.34
CA GLU A 216 -5.07 -4.44 19.78
C GLU A 216 -6.44 -3.92 20.27
N SER A 217 -7.07 -3.01 19.53
CA SER A 217 -8.37 -2.44 19.90
C SER A 217 -9.55 -3.28 19.41
N ILE A 218 -9.31 -4.35 18.64
CA ILE A 218 -10.36 -5.21 18.10
C ILE A 218 -10.79 -6.23 19.17
N PRO A 219 -12.07 -6.26 19.57
CA PRO A 219 -12.53 -7.22 20.56
C PRO A 219 -12.28 -8.67 20.12
N GLY A 220 -11.71 -9.48 21.01
CA GLY A 220 -11.47 -10.91 20.75
C GLY A 220 -10.22 -11.23 19.92
N LEU A 221 -9.52 -10.22 19.40
CA LEU A 221 -8.31 -10.41 18.59
C LEU A 221 -7.07 -10.27 19.47
N GLN A 222 -6.23 -11.30 19.50
CA GLN A 222 -4.99 -11.29 20.29
C GLN A 222 -3.79 -11.02 19.38
N MET A 223 -2.94 -10.07 19.77
CA MET A 223 -1.74 -9.75 19.00
C MET A 223 -0.53 -10.58 19.44
N ALA A 224 0.12 -11.25 18.50
CA ALA A 224 1.40 -11.95 18.67
C ALA A 224 2.47 -11.33 17.77
N GLU A 225 3.49 -10.70 18.35
CA GLU A 225 4.58 -10.11 17.57
C GLU A 225 5.50 -11.16 16.94
N MET A 226 5.86 -10.96 15.67
CA MET A 226 6.95 -11.69 15.03
C MET A 226 8.29 -11.33 15.68
N GLU A 227 9.26 -12.25 15.60
CA GLU A 227 10.66 -11.89 15.76
C GLU A 227 11.06 -10.85 14.69
N GLN A 228 12.11 -10.06 14.97
CA GLN A 228 12.61 -9.05 14.02
C GLN A 228 11.48 -8.11 13.54
N ASN A 229 10.82 -7.47 14.50
CA ASN A 229 9.79 -6.46 14.29
C ASN A 229 10.34 -5.04 14.46
N ARG A 230 9.50 -4.04 14.19
CA ARG A 230 9.80 -2.60 14.32
C ARG A 230 11.07 -2.20 13.56
N GLU A 231 12.04 -1.57 14.21
CA GLU A 231 13.29 -1.14 13.57
C GLU A 231 14.13 -2.31 13.04
N LEU A 232 13.97 -3.49 13.64
CA LEU A 232 14.63 -4.72 13.24
C LEU A 232 13.80 -5.53 12.23
N GLY A 233 12.70 -4.95 11.74
CA GLY A 233 11.80 -5.47 10.70
C GLY A 233 12.52 -6.15 9.54
N MET A 234 12.29 -7.46 9.36
CA MET A 234 12.71 -8.16 8.16
C MET A 234 11.82 -7.77 6.97
N CYS A 235 12.44 -7.51 5.81
CA CYS A 235 11.73 -7.19 4.56
C CYS A 235 10.77 -8.33 4.16
N CYS A 236 9.68 -8.01 3.47
CA CYS A 236 8.82 -9.01 2.84
C CYS A 236 9.45 -9.64 1.59
N GLY A 237 10.41 -8.97 0.95
CA GLY A 237 11.05 -9.43 -0.30
C GLY A 237 10.66 -8.62 -1.53
N ALA A 238 9.56 -7.85 -1.53
CA ALA A 238 9.09 -7.10 -2.70
C ALA A 238 9.99 -5.95 -3.17
N GLY A 239 10.67 -5.30 -2.21
CA GLY A 239 11.32 -4.00 -2.42
C GLY A 239 12.44 -4.03 -3.47
N GLY A 240 12.69 -2.89 -4.11
CA GLY A 240 13.83 -2.78 -5.04
C GLY A 240 13.63 -3.46 -6.38
N GLY A 241 12.37 -3.76 -6.75
CA GLY A 241 11.99 -4.39 -8.02
C GLY A 241 11.79 -5.90 -7.94
N LEU A 242 12.01 -6.51 -6.78
CA LEU A 242 11.95 -7.96 -6.59
C LEU A 242 10.53 -8.54 -6.71
N THR A 243 9.47 -7.73 -6.52
CA THR A 243 8.10 -8.15 -6.87
C THR A 243 7.96 -8.63 -8.32
N TRP A 244 8.78 -8.11 -9.25
CA TRP A 244 8.74 -8.47 -10.66
C TRP A 244 9.87 -9.44 -11.06
N ILE A 245 10.53 -10.07 -10.09
CA ILE A 245 11.57 -11.06 -10.35
C ILE A 245 11.14 -12.37 -9.72
N GLU A 246 11.14 -13.45 -10.52
CA GLU A 246 11.02 -14.79 -9.97
C GLU A 246 12.33 -15.18 -9.28
N GLU A 247 12.31 -15.20 -7.95
CA GLU A 247 13.41 -15.71 -7.13
C GLU A 247 13.28 -17.22 -6.91
N ASP A 248 14.40 -17.93 -6.87
CA ASP A 248 14.45 -19.33 -6.44
C ASP A 248 13.93 -19.46 -4.99
N ARG A 249 13.06 -20.44 -4.75
CA ARG A 249 12.43 -20.71 -3.45
C ARG A 249 13.44 -20.85 -2.31
N GLU A 250 14.63 -21.40 -2.56
CA GLU A 250 15.66 -21.52 -1.50
C GLU A 250 16.11 -20.16 -0.92
N HIS A 251 15.94 -19.08 -1.68
CA HIS A 251 16.39 -17.74 -1.34
C HIS A 251 15.25 -16.77 -1.01
N ARG A 252 14.00 -17.20 -1.14
CA ARG A 252 12.83 -16.35 -0.95
C ARG A 252 12.72 -15.83 0.48
N VAL A 253 12.77 -14.50 0.60
CA VAL A 253 12.70 -13.82 1.89
C VAL A 253 11.31 -13.94 2.52
N ASN A 254 10.26 -13.98 1.71
CA ASN A 254 8.88 -14.11 2.19
C ASN A 254 8.63 -15.46 2.88
N ASP A 255 9.19 -16.57 2.40
CA ASP A 255 9.03 -17.88 3.05
C ASP A 255 9.56 -17.88 4.49
N ARG A 256 10.72 -17.25 4.71
CA ARG A 256 11.29 -17.05 6.04
C ARG A 256 10.41 -16.15 6.91
N ARG A 257 9.83 -15.11 6.30
CA ARG A 257 8.97 -14.17 7.01
C ARG A 257 7.64 -14.80 7.42
N VAL A 258 7.05 -15.62 6.56
CA VAL A 258 5.84 -16.41 6.88
C VAL A 258 6.14 -17.42 7.99
N ALA A 259 7.29 -18.09 7.96
CA ALA A 259 7.68 -18.99 9.06
C ALA A 259 7.77 -18.26 10.42
N GLN A 260 8.22 -16.99 10.43
CA GLN A 260 8.18 -16.17 11.64
C GLN A 260 6.75 -15.81 12.06
N ALA A 261 5.87 -15.54 11.10
CA ALA A 261 4.45 -15.27 11.35
C ALA A 261 3.75 -16.49 11.98
N GLU A 262 3.94 -17.69 11.40
CA GLU A 262 3.41 -18.96 11.92
C GLU A 262 3.91 -19.24 13.34
N LYS A 263 5.20 -19.01 13.58
CA LYS A 263 5.79 -19.16 14.90
C LYS A 263 5.18 -18.18 15.92
N ALA A 264 4.95 -16.92 15.51
CA ALA A 264 4.35 -15.92 16.38
C ALA A 264 2.92 -16.31 16.77
N VAL A 265 2.07 -16.64 15.78
CA VAL A 265 0.66 -16.95 16.07
C VAL A 265 0.50 -18.26 16.81
N SER A 266 1.33 -19.28 16.54
CA SER A 266 1.28 -20.57 17.25
C SER A 266 1.68 -20.47 18.73
N ALA A 267 2.36 -19.40 19.14
CA ALA A 267 2.67 -19.14 20.54
C ALA A 267 1.43 -18.78 21.37
N LEU A 268 0.34 -18.35 20.72
CA LEU A 268 -0.94 -18.06 21.35
C LEU A 268 -1.97 -19.11 20.91
N GLN A 269 -2.45 -19.93 21.85
CA GLN A 269 -3.54 -20.87 21.58
C GLN A 269 -4.89 -20.17 21.77
N SER A 270 -5.42 -19.50 20.74
CA SER A 270 -6.77 -18.92 20.84
C SER A 270 -7.48 -18.70 19.51
N GLY A 271 -8.79 -19.01 19.51
CA GLY A 271 -9.74 -18.53 18.50
C GLY A 271 -9.80 -19.36 17.21
N ASP A 272 -10.57 -18.83 16.26
CA ASP A 272 -10.98 -19.54 15.05
C ASP A 272 -10.12 -19.15 13.83
N VAL A 273 -9.36 -18.05 13.93
CA VAL A 273 -8.53 -17.52 12.82
C VAL A 273 -7.12 -17.18 13.27
N SER A 274 -6.15 -17.38 12.37
CA SER A 274 -4.76 -16.93 12.52
C SER A 274 -4.42 -16.01 11.36
N LEU A 275 -4.04 -14.76 11.66
CA LEU A 275 -3.87 -13.70 10.68
C LEU A 275 -2.43 -13.19 10.64
N VAL A 276 -1.93 -12.88 9.43
CA VAL A 276 -0.81 -11.97 9.22
C VAL A 276 -1.32 -10.66 8.64
N ALA A 277 -1.34 -9.63 9.47
CA ALA A 277 -1.75 -8.29 9.08
C ALA A 277 -0.60 -7.53 8.39
N THR A 278 -0.92 -6.80 7.33
CA THR A 278 0.00 -5.84 6.71
C THR A 278 -0.65 -4.46 6.59
N ALA A 279 0.13 -3.45 6.25
CA ALA A 279 -0.37 -2.11 5.92
C ALA A 279 0.26 -1.63 4.59
N CYS A 280 0.54 -2.57 3.69
CA CYS A 280 1.26 -2.35 2.45
C CYS A 280 0.87 -3.39 1.40
N PRO A 281 0.32 -2.98 0.25
CA PRO A 281 -0.08 -3.88 -0.83
C PRO A 281 1.02 -4.85 -1.26
N PHE A 282 2.24 -4.34 -1.45
CA PHE A 282 3.38 -5.17 -1.83
C PHE A 282 3.78 -6.17 -0.73
N CYS A 283 3.60 -5.82 0.54
CA CYS A 283 3.86 -6.79 1.62
C CYS A 283 2.78 -7.86 1.65
N LEU A 284 1.52 -7.49 1.39
CA LEU A 284 0.39 -8.41 1.34
C LEU A 284 0.60 -9.48 0.25
N THR A 285 0.90 -9.08 -0.99
CA THR A 285 1.22 -10.01 -2.08
C THR A 285 2.35 -10.98 -1.70
N MET A 286 3.43 -10.48 -1.07
CA MET A 286 4.52 -11.36 -0.66
C MET A 286 4.14 -12.33 0.47
N MET A 287 3.23 -11.93 1.37
CA MET A 287 2.71 -12.82 2.41
C MET A 287 1.80 -13.89 1.79
N GLU A 288 0.87 -13.50 0.92
CA GLU A 288 -0.02 -14.41 0.19
C GLU A 288 0.80 -15.48 -0.54
N ASP A 289 1.81 -15.06 -1.31
CA ASP A 289 2.75 -15.95 -2.00
C ASP A 289 3.44 -16.94 -1.03
N GLY A 290 3.93 -16.45 0.10
CA GLY A 290 4.66 -17.27 1.07
C GLY A 290 3.76 -18.23 1.83
N LEU A 291 2.53 -17.82 2.13
CA LEU A 291 1.49 -18.65 2.75
C LEU A 291 1.08 -19.78 1.80
N ALA A 292 0.81 -19.44 0.53
CA ALA A 292 0.47 -20.41 -0.50
C ALA A 292 1.62 -21.41 -0.73
N ALA A 293 2.87 -20.94 -0.77
CA ALA A 293 4.03 -21.80 -0.95
C ALA A 293 4.24 -22.83 0.18
N LYS A 294 3.76 -22.51 1.38
CA LYS A 294 3.87 -23.36 2.58
C LYS A 294 2.59 -24.13 2.91
N GLU A 295 1.53 -23.97 2.11
CA GLU A 295 0.20 -24.52 2.39
C GLU A 295 -0.28 -24.13 3.81
N SER A 296 -0.04 -22.87 4.19
CA SER A 296 -0.36 -22.38 5.52
C SER A 296 -1.87 -22.17 5.68
N GLU A 297 -2.39 -22.48 6.88
CA GLU A 297 -3.78 -22.21 7.27
C GLU A 297 -3.99 -20.75 7.73
N MET A 298 -2.91 -19.97 7.86
CA MET A 298 -3.00 -18.55 8.17
C MET A 298 -3.57 -17.75 6.99
N GLN A 299 -4.27 -16.66 7.30
CA GLN A 299 -4.80 -15.74 6.30
C GLN A 299 -4.03 -14.41 6.33
N ASP A 300 -3.72 -13.86 5.17
CA ASP A 300 -3.20 -12.50 5.03
C ASP A 300 -4.35 -11.49 4.92
N GLN A 301 -4.23 -10.35 5.62
CA GLN A 301 -5.16 -9.24 5.46
C GLN A 301 -4.42 -7.91 5.61
N ASP A 302 -4.85 -6.88 4.88
CA ASP A 302 -4.46 -5.50 5.18
C ASP A 302 -5.27 -4.98 6.38
N ILE A 303 -4.69 -4.06 7.15
CA ILE A 303 -5.37 -3.43 8.29
C ILE A 303 -6.70 -2.76 7.90
N ALA A 304 -6.84 -2.24 6.67
CA ALA A 304 -8.11 -1.67 6.22
C ALA A 304 -9.21 -2.74 6.07
N GLU A 305 -8.85 -3.95 5.62
CA GLU A 305 -9.79 -5.09 5.53
C GLU A 305 -10.23 -5.53 6.93
N ILE A 306 -9.26 -5.67 7.85
CA ILE A 306 -9.51 -6.05 9.25
C ILE A 306 -10.43 -5.02 9.93
N VAL A 307 -10.16 -3.72 9.75
CA VAL A 307 -10.99 -2.65 10.32
C VAL A 307 -12.39 -2.65 9.72
N ALA A 308 -12.53 -2.82 8.41
CA ALA A 308 -13.84 -2.89 7.77
C ALA A 308 -14.67 -4.07 8.33
N GLN A 309 -14.05 -5.25 8.50
CA GLN A 309 -14.68 -6.40 9.15
C GLN A 309 -15.09 -6.10 10.60
N ALA A 310 -14.21 -5.49 11.40
CA ALA A 310 -14.49 -5.14 12.79
C ALA A 310 -15.53 -4.00 12.94
N MET A 311 -15.77 -3.22 11.88
CA MET A 311 -16.90 -2.29 11.78
C MET A 311 -18.21 -2.96 11.35
N GLY A 312 -18.17 -4.23 10.93
CA GLY A 312 -19.34 -4.95 10.39
C GLY A 312 -19.68 -4.58 8.94
N LEU A 313 -18.72 -4.01 8.20
CA LEU A 313 -18.87 -3.70 6.78
C LEU A 313 -18.62 -4.96 5.95
N GLN A 314 -19.36 -5.13 4.85
CA GLN A 314 -19.09 -6.21 3.91
C GLN A 314 -17.77 -5.95 3.18
N THR A 315 -16.77 -6.79 3.42
CA THR A 315 -15.46 -6.78 2.73
C THR A 315 -15.57 -7.45 1.36
#